data_AF-A0A8H7NJD7-F1
#
_entry.id   AF-A0A8H7NJD7-F1
#
_cell.length_a   1.000
_cell.length_b   1.000
_cell.length_c   1.000
_cell.angle_alpha   90.00
_cell.angle_beta   90.00
_cell.angle_gamma   90.00
#
_symmetry.space_group_name_H-M   'P 1'
#
loop_
_entity.id
_entity.type
_entity.pdbx_description
1 polymer ?
#
loop_
_entity_poly.entity_id
_entity_poly.type
_entity_poly.pdbx_seq_one_letter_code
_entity_poly.pdbx_strand_id
1 'polypeptide(L)'
;MPIHFLHQSVSFDELTALYAVSDVCLVSSTRDGMNLVSYEYIATQQKNHGVMILSEFTGAAQSLNGSIIVNPWNTEELANAIHDAVTMSPDQREANFRKLERYVFKYTSAWWGASFVAEMIRISNNASSGAKGGVVGLGQKIQHAVEGVEKLVGGLSKEKNEGEQPAEAAADAQAEAPAS
;
A
#
# COMPACT_ATOMS: atom_id res chain seq x y z
N MET A 1 -11.80 -18.96 -23.25
CA MET A 1 -10.48 -18.29 -23.39
C MET A 1 -9.90 -18.12 -21.98
N PRO A 2 -8.73 -18.69 -21.66
CA PRO A 2 -8.16 -18.61 -20.31
C PRO A 2 -7.26 -17.40 -20.05
N ILE A 3 -6.73 -16.73 -21.08
CA ILE A 3 -5.82 -15.57 -20.94
C ILE A 3 -6.31 -14.43 -21.83
N HIS A 4 -6.49 -13.25 -21.23
CA HIS A 4 -6.79 -12.01 -21.93
C HIS A 4 -5.55 -11.11 -21.90
N PHE A 5 -4.89 -10.94 -23.05
CA PHE A 5 -3.73 -10.06 -23.19
C PHE A 5 -4.15 -8.73 -23.80
N LEU A 6 -3.90 -7.64 -23.08
CA LEU A 6 -4.23 -6.28 -23.50
C LEU A 6 -2.95 -5.51 -23.82
N HIS A 7 -2.64 -5.35 -25.11
CA HIS A 7 -1.49 -4.57 -25.58
C HIS A 7 -1.89 -3.12 -25.91
N GLN A 8 -2.44 -2.43 -24.91
CA GLN A 8 -2.88 -1.04 -25.00
C GLN A 8 -2.85 -0.40 -23.62
N SER A 9 -2.79 0.94 -23.59
CA SER A 9 -2.99 1.67 -22.34
C SER A 9 -4.43 1.50 -21.87
N VAL A 10 -4.58 1.17 -20.59
CA VAL A 10 -5.88 1.11 -19.90
C VAL A 10 -6.04 2.42 -19.14
N SER A 11 -7.25 3.01 -19.15
CA SER A 11 -7.48 4.23 -18.37
C SER A 11 -7.36 3.96 -16.87
N PHE A 12 -7.11 5.00 -16.08
CA PHE A 12 -6.95 4.85 -14.64
C PHE A 12 -8.21 4.25 -13.97
N ASP A 13 -9.40 4.71 -14.39
CA ASP A 13 -10.67 4.23 -13.84
C ASP A 13 -10.94 2.76 -14.21
N GLU A 14 -10.61 2.36 -15.44
CA GLU A 14 -10.72 0.96 -15.86
C GLU A 14 -9.72 0.06 -15.13
N LEU A 15 -8.48 0.53 -14.96
CA LEU A 15 -7.44 -0.24 -14.28
C LEU A 15 -7.77 -0.44 -12.79
N THR A 16 -8.25 0.62 -12.12
CA THR A 16 -8.72 0.53 -10.73
C THR A 16 -9.96 -0.36 -10.59
N ALA A 17 -10.88 -0.34 -11.56
CA ALA A 17 -11.99 -1.28 -11.59
C ALA A 17 -11.51 -2.73 -11.75
N LEU A 18 -10.57 -3.00 -12.67
CA LEU A 18 -9.95 -4.31 -12.86
C LEU A 18 -9.26 -4.79 -11.58
N TYR A 19 -8.53 -3.91 -10.90
CA TYR A 19 -7.95 -4.23 -9.61
C TYR A 19 -9.03 -4.55 -8.59
N ALA A 20 -10.05 -3.72 -8.41
CA ALA A 20 -11.11 -3.93 -7.42
C ALA A 20 -11.87 -5.25 -7.59
N VAL A 21 -12.12 -5.69 -8.83
CA VAL A 21 -12.87 -6.94 -9.11
C VAL A 21 -12.00 -8.19 -9.15
N SER A 22 -10.67 -8.06 -9.19
CA SER A 22 -9.78 -9.23 -9.30
C SER A 22 -9.51 -9.88 -7.95
N ASP A 23 -9.54 -11.20 -7.90
CA ASP A 23 -9.31 -11.99 -6.68
C ASP A 23 -7.82 -12.08 -6.30
N VAL A 24 -6.94 -12.00 -7.30
CA VAL A 24 -5.49 -12.19 -7.15
C VAL A 24 -4.73 -11.20 -8.04
N CYS A 25 -3.69 -10.58 -7.49
CA CYS A 25 -2.69 -9.83 -8.25
C CYS A 25 -1.35 -10.56 -8.20
N LEU A 26 -0.76 -10.82 -9.36
CA LEU A 26 0.55 -11.46 -9.49
C LEU A 26 1.56 -10.48 -10.07
N VAL A 27 2.63 -10.23 -9.33
CA VAL A 27 3.80 -9.46 -9.77
C VAL A 27 5.02 -10.38 -9.78
N SER A 28 5.41 -10.86 -10.96
CA SER A 28 6.52 -11.80 -11.16
C SER A 28 7.79 -11.13 -11.68
N SER A 29 8.04 -9.85 -11.33
CA SER A 29 9.20 -9.09 -11.79
C SER A 29 10.52 -9.78 -11.43
N THR A 30 11.44 -9.94 -12.39
CA THR A 30 12.76 -10.52 -12.13
C THR A 30 13.73 -9.53 -11.49
N ARG A 31 13.46 -8.23 -11.64
CA ARG A 31 14.19 -7.15 -10.98
C ARG A 31 13.33 -5.89 -10.95
N ASP A 32 12.96 -5.44 -9.76
CA ASP A 32 12.18 -4.22 -9.60
C ASP A 32 12.59 -3.51 -8.30
N GLY A 33 12.92 -2.22 -8.41
CA GLY A 33 13.28 -1.42 -7.24
C GLY A 33 12.09 -1.16 -6.33
N MET A 34 10.91 -0.90 -6.91
CA MET A 34 9.64 -0.74 -6.20
C MET A 34 8.48 -0.93 -7.17
N ASN A 35 7.52 -1.76 -6.79
CA ASN A 35 6.34 -2.00 -7.61
C ASN A 35 5.14 -1.23 -7.09
N LEU A 36 4.76 -0.15 -7.78
CA LEU A 36 3.61 0.68 -7.38
C LEU A 36 2.26 0.02 -7.69
N VAL A 37 2.21 -0.83 -8.72
CA VAL A 37 1.02 -1.65 -9.03
C VAL A 37 0.62 -2.47 -7.81
N SER A 38 1.59 -2.99 -7.04
CA SER A 38 1.30 -3.70 -5.79
C SER A 38 0.56 -2.82 -4.77
N TYR A 39 0.95 -1.56 -4.62
CA TYR A 39 0.33 -0.64 -3.67
C TYR A 39 -1.05 -0.19 -4.14
N GLU A 40 -1.19 0.09 -5.44
CA GLU A 40 -2.45 0.46 -6.09
C GLU A 40 -3.48 -0.66 -5.96
N TYR A 41 -3.08 -1.90 -6.23
CA TYR A 41 -3.93 -3.06 -6.05
C TYR A 41 -4.48 -3.14 -4.62
N ILE A 42 -3.61 -3.10 -3.61
CA ILE A 42 -4.04 -3.16 -2.20
C ILE A 42 -4.96 -1.98 -1.83
N ALA A 43 -4.70 -0.79 -2.35
CA ALA A 43 -5.56 0.37 -2.11
C ALA A 43 -7.01 0.16 -2.64
N THR A 44 -7.19 -0.63 -3.70
CA THR A 44 -8.52 -0.94 -4.29
C THR A 44 -9.21 -2.16 -3.68
N GLN A 45 -8.54 -2.92 -2.81
CA GLN A 45 -8.99 -4.24 -2.35
C GLN A 45 -9.76 -4.25 -1.03
N GLN A 46 -10.21 -3.08 -0.56
CA GLN A 46 -10.91 -2.88 0.72
C GLN A 46 -12.18 -3.71 0.91
N LYS A 47 -12.86 -4.07 -0.19
CA LYS A 47 -14.09 -4.88 -0.13
C LYS A 47 -13.84 -6.37 -0.37
N ASN A 48 -12.93 -6.68 -1.29
CA ASN A 48 -12.74 -8.05 -1.76
C ASN A 48 -11.64 -8.80 -1.01
N HIS A 49 -10.71 -8.11 -0.34
CA HIS A 49 -9.55 -8.70 0.34
C HIS A 49 -8.70 -9.60 -0.59
N GLY A 50 -8.44 -9.11 -1.80
CA GLY A 50 -7.65 -9.78 -2.83
C GLY A 50 -6.26 -10.23 -2.37
N VAL A 51 -5.80 -11.34 -2.93
CA VAL A 51 -4.50 -11.93 -2.57
C VAL A 51 -3.39 -11.32 -3.44
N MET A 52 -2.30 -10.93 -2.79
CA MET A 52 -1.11 -10.45 -3.47
C MET A 52 -0.07 -11.57 -3.57
N ILE A 53 0.45 -11.80 -4.77
CA ILE A 53 1.62 -12.65 -5.02
C ILE A 53 2.76 -11.77 -5.55
N LEU A 54 3.90 -11.77 -4.87
CA LEU A 54 5.06 -10.96 -5.24
C LEU A 54 6.30 -11.82 -5.46
N SER A 55 7.04 -11.49 -6.50
CA SER A 55 8.41 -11.95 -6.67
C SER A 55 9.30 -11.46 -5.53
N GLU A 56 10.14 -12.35 -5.01
CA GLU A 56 11.18 -12.02 -4.02
C GLU A 56 12.18 -10.94 -4.50
N PHE A 57 12.31 -10.75 -5.82
CA PHE A 57 13.16 -9.75 -6.45
C PHE A 57 12.48 -8.39 -6.64
N THR A 58 11.26 -8.24 -6.12
CA THR A 58 10.52 -6.97 -6.13
C THR A 58 10.77 -6.22 -4.83
N GLY A 59 11.17 -4.95 -4.89
CA GLY A 59 11.43 -4.17 -3.68
C GLY A 59 10.23 -4.05 -2.73
N ALA A 60 9.00 -4.13 -3.26
CA ALA A 60 7.77 -4.16 -2.46
C ALA A 60 7.65 -5.43 -1.60
N ALA A 61 8.29 -6.54 -1.95
CA ALA A 61 8.24 -7.81 -1.21
C ALA A 61 8.73 -7.68 0.24
N GLN A 62 9.70 -6.80 0.48
CA GLN A 62 10.24 -6.53 1.82
C GLN A 62 9.28 -5.74 2.73
N SER A 63 8.26 -5.13 2.12
CA SER A 63 7.33 -4.20 2.76
C SER A 63 5.95 -4.84 2.96
N LEU A 64 5.52 -5.60 1.96
CA LEU A 64 4.17 -6.17 1.86
C LEU A 64 4.12 -7.60 2.42
N ASN A 65 4.36 -7.73 3.73
CA ASN A 65 4.48 -9.02 4.45
C ASN A 65 3.19 -9.87 4.52
N GLY A 66 2.07 -9.39 3.99
CA GLY A 66 0.85 -10.19 3.82
C GLY A 66 0.74 -10.87 2.46
N SER A 67 1.75 -10.72 1.59
CA SER A 67 1.77 -11.31 0.25
C SER A 67 2.33 -12.74 0.29
N ILE A 68 1.95 -13.55 -0.69
CA ILE A 68 2.66 -14.79 -1.01
C ILE A 68 3.93 -14.39 -1.76
N ILE A 69 5.10 -14.69 -1.21
CA ILE A 69 6.39 -14.41 -1.84
C ILE A 69 6.82 -15.63 -2.64
N VAL A 70 7.26 -15.42 -3.88
CA VAL A 70 7.64 -16.48 -4.81
C VAL A 70 8.95 -16.17 -5.51
N ASN A 71 9.69 -17.20 -5.90
CA ASN A 71 10.73 -17.07 -6.91
C ASN A 71 10.12 -17.13 -8.33
N PRO A 72 10.19 -16.08 -9.16
CA PRO A 72 9.59 -16.06 -10.49
C PRO A 72 10.23 -17.04 -11.50
N TRP A 73 11.40 -17.60 -11.20
CA TRP A 73 12.05 -18.62 -12.05
C TRP A 73 11.60 -20.04 -11.71
N ASN A 74 10.96 -20.23 -10.56
CA ASN A 74 10.40 -21.50 -10.16
C ASN A 74 8.92 -21.56 -10.58
N THR A 75 8.67 -22.14 -11.75
CA THR A 75 7.31 -22.20 -12.32
C THR A 75 6.36 -23.06 -11.49
N GLU A 76 6.85 -24.08 -10.79
CA GLU A 76 6.05 -24.94 -9.93
C GLU A 76 5.60 -24.19 -8.68
N GLU A 77 6.51 -23.47 -8.03
CA GLU A 77 6.20 -22.59 -6.90
C GLU A 77 5.21 -21.49 -7.29
N LEU A 78 5.39 -20.88 -8.47
CA LEU A 78 4.46 -19.89 -8.99
C LEU A 78 3.06 -20.47 -9.23
N ALA A 79 2.98 -21.68 -9.80
CA ALA A 79 1.70 -22.37 -10.02
C ALA A 79 1.01 -22.71 -8.70
N ASN A 80 1.77 -23.21 -7.72
CA ASN A 80 1.26 -23.49 -6.38
C ASN A 80 0.79 -22.22 -5.69
N ALA A 81 1.53 -21.11 -5.79
CA ALA A 81 1.12 -19.83 -5.24
C ALA A 81 -0.18 -19.29 -5.86
N ILE A 82 -0.36 -19.44 -7.18
CA ILE A 82 -1.62 -19.08 -7.85
C ILE A 82 -2.75 -19.96 -7.33
N HIS A 83 -2.54 -21.27 -7.25
CA HIS A 83 -3.52 -22.22 -6.70
C HIS A 83 -3.92 -21.85 -5.26
N ASP A 84 -2.93 -21.61 -4.40
CA ASP A 84 -3.15 -21.25 -3.01
C ASP A 84 -3.87 -19.91 -2.88
N ALA A 85 -3.54 -18.93 -3.73
CA ALA A 85 -4.21 -17.63 -3.74
C ALA A 85 -5.70 -17.73 -4.10
N VAL A 86 -6.05 -18.53 -5.10
CA VAL A 86 -7.47 -18.69 -5.53
C VAL A 86 -8.27 -19.64 -4.63
N THR A 87 -7.60 -20.48 -3.84
CA THR A 87 -8.24 -21.41 -2.90
C THR A 87 -8.17 -20.95 -1.44
N MET A 88 -7.54 -19.80 -1.17
CA MET A 88 -7.38 -19.24 0.16
C MET A 88 -8.73 -18.94 0.82
N SER A 89 -8.90 -19.36 2.09
CA SER A 89 -10.13 -19.09 2.83
C SER A 89 -10.36 -17.59 3.02
N PRO A 90 -11.63 -17.12 3.08
CA PRO A 90 -11.95 -15.71 3.29
C PRO A 90 -11.26 -15.11 4.52
N ASP A 91 -11.23 -15.85 5.64
CA ASP A 91 -10.60 -15.41 6.88
C ASP A 91 -9.08 -15.17 6.71
N GLN A 92 -8.41 -16.07 5.98
CA GLN A 92 -6.97 -15.97 5.73
C GLN A 92 -6.67 -14.82 4.77
N ARG A 93 -7.53 -14.63 3.76
CA ARG A 93 -7.44 -13.49 2.82
C ARG A 93 -7.58 -12.17 3.55
N GLU A 94 -8.59 -12.01 4.40
CA GLU A 94 -8.77 -10.81 5.21
C GLU A 94 -7.58 -10.58 6.16
N ALA A 95 -7.14 -11.61 6.89
CA ALA A 95 -6.00 -11.48 7.80
C ALA A 95 -4.71 -11.04 7.08
N ASN A 96 -4.48 -11.52 5.87
CA ASN A 96 -3.36 -11.10 5.03
C ASN A 96 -3.56 -9.68 4.50
N PHE A 97 -4.75 -9.36 4.00
CA PHE A 97 -5.10 -8.03 3.53
C PHE A 97 -4.89 -6.96 4.60
N ARG A 98 -5.32 -7.19 5.86
CA ARG A 98 -5.14 -6.24 6.97
C ARG A 98 -3.67 -5.91 7.26
N LYS A 99 -2.75 -6.84 7.01
CA LYS A 99 -1.30 -6.59 7.13
C LYS A 99 -0.82 -5.67 6.00
N LEU A 100 -1.27 -5.94 4.78
CA LEU A 100 -0.94 -5.18 3.58
C LEU A 100 -1.48 -3.76 3.67
N GLU A 101 -2.77 -3.63 3.96
CA GLU A 101 -3.49 -2.38 4.17
C GLU A 101 -2.74 -1.48 5.17
N ARG A 102 -2.42 -2.01 6.35
CA ARG A 102 -1.73 -1.26 7.39
C ARG A 102 -0.40 -0.69 6.91
N TYR A 103 0.35 -1.43 6.10
CA TYR A 103 1.62 -0.94 5.57
C TYR A 103 1.39 0.15 4.53
N VAL A 104 0.55 -0.12 3.53
CA VAL A 104 0.28 0.78 2.39
C VAL A 104 -0.24 2.14 2.86
N PHE A 105 -1.15 2.17 3.83
CA PHE A 105 -1.71 3.42 4.32
C PHE A 105 -0.84 4.15 5.34
N LYS A 106 0.13 3.46 5.97
CA LYS A 106 1.09 4.08 6.89
C LYS A 106 2.26 4.73 6.15
N TYR A 107 2.80 4.07 5.13
CA TYR A 107 4.01 4.50 4.41
C TYR A 107 3.64 5.04 3.03
N THR A 108 3.01 6.22 3.02
CA THR A 108 2.56 6.88 1.78
C THR A 108 3.70 7.58 1.04
N SER A 109 3.47 7.96 -0.22
CA SER A 109 4.40 8.78 -1.00
C SER A 109 4.70 10.13 -0.31
N ALA A 110 3.69 10.74 0.33
CA ALA A 110 3.87 11.94 1.13
C ALA A 110 4.78 11.70 2.34
N TRP A 111 4.58 10.58 3.06
CA TRP A 111 5.44 10.18 4.17
C TRP A 111 6.89 9.95 3.72
N TRP A 112 7.08 9.28 2.58
CA TRP A 112 8.41 9.05 2.01
C TRP A 112 9.10 10.37 1.67
N GLY A 113 8.41 11.28 0.97
CA GLY A 113 8.98 12.58 0.57
C GLY A 113 9.35 13.44 1.78
N ALA A 114 8.49 13.48 2.79
CA ALA A 114 8.75 14.13 4.07
C ALA A 114 10.00 13.58 4.76
N SER A 115 10.08 12.25 4.89
CA SER A 115 11.19 11.56 5.56
C SER A 115 12.51 11.77 4.83
N PHE A 116 12.48 11.73 3.49
CA PHE A 116 13.65 11.98 2.65
C PHE A 116 14.21 13.39 2.85
N VAL A 117 13.36 14.42 2.84
CA VAL A 117 13.77 15.81 3.06
C VAL A 117 14.29 16.02 4.49
N ALA A 118 13.63 15.43 5.49
CA ALA A 118 14.06 15.51 6.88
C ALA A 118 15.48 14.93 7.08
N GLU A 119 15.78 13.79 6.48
CA GLU A 119 17.11 13.18 6.55
C GLU A 119 18.17 14.02 5.81
N MET A 120 17.86 14.61 4.65
CA MET A 120 18.79 15.53 3.97
C MET A 120 19.13 16.74 4.85
N ILE A 121 18.12 17.33 5.50
CA ILE A 121 18.29 18.44 6.43
C ILE A 121 19.19 18.04 7.60
N ARG A 122 18.94 16.86 8.20
CA ARG A 122 19.73 16.34 9.32
C ARG A 122 21.20 16.16 8.96
N ILE A 123 21.49 15.60 7.78
CA ILE A 123 22.86 15.41 7.28
C ILE A 123 23.54 16.77 7.05
N SER A 124 22.83 17.74 6.47
CA SER A 124 23.34 19.09 6.26
C SER A 124 23.72 19.80 7.58
N ASN A 125 22.90 19.64 8.61
CA ASN A 125 23.17 20.20 9.95
C ASN A 125 24.39 19.56 10.61
N ASN A 126 24.55 18.24 10.48
CA ASN A 126 25.72 17.53 11.01
C ASN A 126 27.01 17.94 10.32
N ALA A 127 26.99 18.13 8.99
CA ALA A 127 28.14 18.63 8.23
C ALA A 127 28.53 20.06 8.65
N SER A 128 27.53 20.92 8.92
CA SER A 128 27.74 22.31 9.36
C SER A 128 28.30 22.41 10.79
N SER A 129 27.96 21.43 11.65
CA SER A 129 28.41 21.38 13.05
C SER A 129 29.85 20.88 13.21
N GLY A 130 30.38 20.14 12.23
CA GLY A 130 31.79 19.74 12.15
C GLY A 130 32.74 20.89 11.74
N ALA A 131 32.20 21.94 11.11
CA ALA A 131 32.93 23.16 10.80
C ALA A 131 32.70 24.20 11.92
N LYS A 132 33.54 24.16 12.98
CA LYS A 132 33.54 25.21 14.02
C LYS A 132 33.84 26.57 13.38
N GLY A 133 32.80 27.35 13.07
CA GLY A 133 32.97 28.69 12.50
C GLY A 133 31.71 29.31 11.88
N GLY A 134 30.63 29.43 12.66
CA GLY A 134 29.65 30.51 12.52
C GLY A 134 28.63 30.44 11.39
N VAL A 135 27.44 29.88 11.65
CA VAL A 135 26.15 30.41 11.12
C VAL A 135 25.04 30.06 12.12
N VAL A 136 24.80 30.95 13.10
CA VAL A 136 23.77 30.77 14.15
C VAL A 136 22.32 30.94 13.62
N GLY A 137 22.14 31.40 12.38
CA GLY A 137 20.81 31.79 11.84
C GLY A 137 20.06 30.72 11.03
N LEU A 138 20.70 29.65 10.57
CA LEU A 138 20.05 28.67 9.67
C LEU A 138 19.30 27.57 10.45
N GLY A 139 19.80 27.18 11.62
CA GLY A 139 19.20 26.13 12.44
C GLY A 139 17.75 26.42 12.83
N GLN A 140 17.41 27.68 13.11
CA GLN A 140 16.08 28.05 13.61
C GLN A 140 14.98 28.04 12.53
N LYS A 141 15.31 28.41 11.28
CA LYS A 141 14.38 28.31 10.14
C LYS A 141 14.13 26.86 9.72
N ILE A 142 15.15 26.02 9.89
CA ILE A 142 15.12 24.61 9.51
C ILE A 142 14.38 23.77 10.56
N GLN A 143 14.53 24.07 11.85
CA GLN A 143 13.79 23.40 12.93
C GLN A 143 12.27 23.58 12.76
N HIS A 144 11.85 24.79 12.39
CA HIS A 144 10.47 25.08 12.01
C HIS A 144 10.00 24.30 10.77
N ALA A 145 10.88 24.01 9.81
CA ALA A 145 10.55 23.21 8.64
C ALA A 145 10.40 21.72 8.99
N VAL A 146 11.28 21.18 9.85
CA VAL A 146 11.18 19.79 10.35
C VAL A 146 9.90 19.61 11.19
N GLU A 147 9.61 20.53 12.11
CA GLU A 147 8.36 20.53 12.88
C GLU A 147 7.12 20.70 11.98
N GLY A 148 7.24 21.49 10.90
CA GLY A 148 6.19 21.64 9.89
C GLY A 148 5.94 20.34 9.12
N VAL A 149 6.99 19.60 8.77
CA VAL A 149 6.91 18.29 8.12
C VAL A 149 6.34 17.24 9.09
N GLU A 150 6.77 17.21 10.34
CA GLU A 150 6.23 16.32 11.37
C GLU A 150 4.75 16.62 11.66
N LYS A 151 4.34 17.90 11.66
CA LYS A 151 2.93 18.29 11.78
C LYS A 151 2.11 17.89 10.55
N LEU A 152 2.66 18.00 9.34
CA LEU A 152 1.98 17.56 8.11
C LEU A 152 1.81 16.03 8.10
N VAL A 153 2.85 15.28 8.46
CA VAL A 153 2.82 13.81 8.58
C VAL A 153 1.87 13.36 9.70
N GLY A 154 1.90 14.05 10.85
CA GLY A 154 1.04 13.77 11.99
C GLY A 154 -0.42 14.20 11.80
N GLY A 155 -0.68 15.26 11.02
CA GLY A 155 -2.01 15.74 10.65
C GLY A 155 -2.73 14.81 9.68
N LEU A 156 -2.01 14.32 8.66
CA LEU A 156 -2.52 13.31 7.72
C LEU A 156 -2.88 11.98 8.41
N SER A 157 -2.23 11.66 9.53
CA SER A 157 -2.56 10.48 10.34
C SER A 157 -3.80 10.68 11.23
N LYS A 158 -4.18 11.92 11.55
CA LYS A 158 -5.32 12.23 12.44
C LYS A 158 -6.64 12.42 11.70
N GLU A 159 -6.64 12.99 10.50
CA GLU A 159 -7.88 13.19 9.71
C GLU A 159 -8.56 11.87 9.28
N LYS A 160 -7.84 10.73 9.28
CA LYS A 160 -8.45 9.42 8.99
C LYS A 160 -9.21 8.78 10.16
N ASN A 161 -9.04 9.24 11.40
CA ASN A 161 -9.73 8.67 12.57
C ASN A 161 -11.09 9.31 12.87
N GLU A 162 -11.50 10.36 12.14
CA GLU A 162 -12.79 11.03 12.36
C GLU A 162 -13.87 10.64 11.33
N GLY A 163 -13.55 9.77 10.36
CA GLY A 163 -14.44 9.37 9.27
C GLY A 163 -15.12 8.00 9.39
N GLU A 164 -14.84 7.21 10.42
CA GLU A 164 -15.34 5.83 10.54
C GLU A 164 -16.51 5.76 11.53
N GLN A 165 -17.70 6.18 11.07
CA GLN A 165 -18.96 5.70 11.66
C GLN A 165 -19.20 4.26 11.18
N PRO A 166 -19.44 3.29 12.07
CA PRO A 166 -19.77 1.94 11.64
C PRO A 166 -21.12 1.95 10.91
N ALA A 167 -21.12 1.54 9.64
CA ALA A 167 -22.31 1.32 8.83
C ALA A 167 -23.02 0.02 9.25
N GLU A 168 -23.40 -0.08 10.52
CA GLU A 168 -24.14 -1.19 11.10
C GLU A 168 -25.55 -0.69 11.50
N ALA A 169 -26.34 -0.30 10.51
CA ALA A 169 -27.78 0.01 10.66
C ALA A 169 -28.48 0.11 9.29
N ALA A 170 -28.48 -0.95 8.48
CA ALA A 170 -29.32 -1.02 7.28
C ALA A 170 -29.69 -2.45 6.85
N ALA A 171 -29.74 -3.39 7.80
CA ALA A 171 -30.11 -4.79 7.53
C ALA A 171 -31.19 -5.26 8.51
N ASP A 172 -32.26 -4.47 8.67
CA ASP A 172 -33.48 -4.94 9.35
C ASP A 172 -34.68 -4.05 8.99
N ALA A 173 -35.20 -4.21 7.78
CA ALA A 173 -36.57 -3.82 7.39
C ALA A 173 -36.83 -4.15 5.92
N GLN A 174 -37.03 -5.42 5.57
CA GLN A 174 -37.81 -5.84 4.40
C GLN A 174 -38.01 -7.38 4.43
N ALA A 175 -38.81 -7.82 5.38
CA ALA A 175 -39.39 -9.16 5.36
C ALA A 175 -40.80 -9.10 5.98
N GLU A 176 -41.75 -8.52 5.25
CA GLU A 176 -43.18 -8.80 5.47
C GLU A 176 -43.91 -8.73 4.12
N ALA A 177 -44.19 -9.91 3.57
CA ALA A 177 -45.26 -10.11 2.61
C ALA A 177 -46.54 -10.41 3.42
N PRO A 178 -47.71 -9.84 3.08
CA PRO A 178 -48.96 -10.43 3.46
C PRO A 178 -49.52 -11.27 2.32
N ALA A 179 -49.83 -12.51 2.66
CA ALA A 179 -50.71 -13.38 1.92
C ALA A 179 -52.12 -12.77 1.82
N SER A 180 -52.70 -12.77 0.61
CA SER A 180 -54.12 -12.99 0.29
C SER A 180 -54.26 -13.08 -1.24
#